data_AF-A0A412AV58-F1
#
_entry.id   AF-A0A412AV58-F1
#
_cell.length_a   1.000
_cell.length_b   1.000
_cell.length_c   1.000
_cell.angle_alpha   90.00
_cell.angle_beta   90.00
_cell.angle_gamma   90.00
#
_symmetry.space_group_name_H-M   'P 1'
#
loop_
_entity.id
_entity.type
_entity.pdbx_description
1 polymer ?
#
loop_
_entity_poly.entity_id
_entity_poly.type
_entity_poly.pdbx_seq_one_letter_code
_entity_poly.pdbx_strand_id
1 'polypeptide(L)' 'MQNLPAVPTSVPQYTFDMIQTACAECMDKGQAQQLQGLLQKFGIRRIPELRSEQYGAFATELRGLGARI' A
#
# COMPACT_ATOMS: atom_id res chain seq x y z
N MET A 1 -21.84 16.94 -21.92
CA MET A 1 -21.67 16.75 -20.46
C MET A 1 -21.97 15.26 -20.20
N GLN A 2 -21.08 14.34 -19.84
CA GLN A 2 -19.83 14.42 -19.08
C GLN A 2 -18.88 13.28 -19.51
N ASN A 3 -17.59 13.57 -19.41
CA ASN A 3 -16.43 12.77 -19.77
C ASN A 3 -16.32 11.50 -18.89
N LEU A 4 -16.47 10.30 -19.46
CA LEU A 4 -16.06 9.06 -18.81
C LEU A 4 -14.54 9.11 -18.67
N PRO A 5 -13.94 9.14 -17.46
CA PRO A 5 -12.51 9.05 -17.35
C PRO A 5 -12.11 7.67 -17.87
N ALA A 6 -11.36 7.66 -18.97
CA ALA A 6 -10.71 6.47 -19.49
C ALA A 6 -9.96 5.83 -18.32
N VAL A 7 -10.42 4.66 -17.89
CA VAL A 7 -9.69 3.83 -16.96
C VAL A 7 -8.39 3.46 -17.69
N PRO A 8 -7.22 3.95 -17.26
CA PRO A 8 -5.99 3.42 -17.81
C PRO A 8 -5.93 1.98 -17.32
N THR A 9 -5.98 1.02 -18.24
CA THR A 9 -5.62 -0.36 -17.98
C THR A 9 -4.10 -0.43 -17.75
N SER A 10 -3.58 0.32 -16.78
CA SER A 10 -2.39 -0.13 -16.08
C SER A 10 -2.86 -1.31 -15.27
N VAL A 11 -2.24 -2.48 -15.48
CA VAL A 11 -2.06 -3.47 -14.40
C VAL A 11 -1.98 -2.68 -13.09
N PRO A 12 -2.83 -2.90 -12.08
CA PRO A 12 -2.85 -2.04 -10.89
C PRO A 12 -1.48 -2.13 -10.21
N GLN A 13 -0.59 -1.26 -10.65
CA GLN A 13 0.79 -1.24 -10.25
C GLN A 13 0.74 -0.40 -9.00
N TYR A 14 0.64 -1.08 -7.87
CA TYR A 14 0.72 -0.45 -6.56
C TYR A 14 1.88 0.54 -6.58
N THR A 15 1.55 1.82 -6.49
CA THR A 15 2.55 2.87 -6.50
C THR A 15 2.98 3.17 -5.07
N PHE A 16 4.12 3.81 -4.94
CA PHE A 16 4.61 4.27 -3.65
C PHE A 16 3.59 5.15 -2.92
N ASP A 17 2.92 6.04 -3.66
CA ASP A 17 1.89 6.96 -3.15
C ASP A 17 0.67 6.21 -2.60
N MET A 18 0.18 5.20 -3.34
CA MET A 18 -0.92 4.35 -2.89
C MET A 18 -0.55 3.59 -1.61
N ILE A 19 0.67 3.05 -1.55
CA ILE A 19 1.18 2.35 -0.36
C ILE A 19 1.32 3.32 0.82
N GLN A 20 1.86 4.53 0.61
CA GLN A 20 1.97 5.54 1.66
C GLN A 20 0.61 5.91 2.24
N THR A 21 -0.37 6.19 1.38
CA THR A 21 -1.73 6.54 1.79
C THR A 21 -2.35 5.42 2.61
N ALA A 22 -2.25 4.18 2.11
CA ALA A 22 -2.76 3.01 2.78
C ALA A 22 -2.05 2.73 4.13
N CYS A 23 -0.75 3.03 4.23
CA CYS A 23 -0.02 2.94 5.51
C CYS A 23 -0.48 3.99 6.51
N ALA A 24 -0.74 5.22 6.05
CA ALA A 24 -1.28 6.28 6.88
C ALA A 24 -2.67 5.91 7.41
N GLU A 25 -3.56 5.38 6.56
CA GLU A 25 -4.87 4.85 6.98
C GLU A 25 -4.73 3.71 8.00
N CYS A 26 -3.81 2.79 7.77
CA CYS A 26 -3.53 1.67 8.68
C CYS A 26 -3.06 2.18 10.06
N MET A 27 -2.16 3.18 10.10
CA MET A 27 -1.75 3.82 11.35
C MET A 27 -2.90 4.54 12.06
N ASP A 28 -3.73 5.29 11.34
CA ASP A 28 -4.89 6.02 11.89
C ASP A 28 -5.92 5.06 12.51
N LYS A 29 -6.08 3.88 11.91
CA LYS A 29 -6.91 2.78 12.44
C LYS A 29 -6.32 2.06 13.66
N GLY A 30 -5.15 2.48 14.14
CA GLY A 30 -4.46 1.85 15.27
C GLY A 30 -3.70 0.58 14.92
N GLN A 31 -3.50 0.29 13.62
CA GLN A 31 -2.76 -0.89 13.15
C GLN A 31 -1.26 -0.64 12.96
N ALA A 32 -0.72 0.37 13.64
CA ALA A 32 0.70 0.70 13.61
C ALA A 32 1.58 -0.51 13.99
N GLN A 33 1.14 -1.33 14.96
CA GLN A 33 1.85 -2.55 15.36
C GLN A 33 1.90 -3.60 14.24
N GLN A 34 0.77 -3.82 13.55
CA GLN A 34 0.68 -4.75 12.43
C GLN A 34 1.49 -4.25 11.23
N LEU A 35 1.41 -2.96 10.92
CA LEU A 35 2.24 -2.34 9.88
C LEU A 35 3.74 -2.50 10.20
N GLN A 36 4.14 -2.34 11.46
CA GLN A 36 5.53 -2.51 11.85
C GLN A 36 5.98 -3.98 11.77
N GLY A 37 5.12 -4.93 12.12
CA GLY A 37 5.36 -6.36 11.89
C GLY A 37 5.46 -6.69 10.39
N LEU A 38 4.67 -6.02 9.56
CA LEU A 38 4.73 -6.15 8.11
C LEU A 38 6.08 -5.69 7.57
N LEU A 39 6.54 -4.50 7.94
CA LEU A 39 7.85 -3.98 7.55
C LEU A 39 8.97 -4.98 7.89
N GLN A 40 8.95 -5.52 9.12
CA GLN A 40 9.92 -6.55 9.56
C GLN A 40 9.83 -7.84 8.72
N LYS A 41 8.63 -8.29 8.34
CA LYS A 41 8.42 -9.48 7.48
C LYS A 41 9.04 -9.29 6.09
N PHE A 42 8.99 -8.08 5.55
CA PHE A 42 9.64 -7.72 4.29
C PHE A 42 11.15 -7.40 4.45
N GLY A 43 11.68 -7.47 5.67
CA GLY A 43 13.09 -7.14 5.95
C GLY A 43 13.42 -5.66 5.79
N ILE A 44 12.41 -4.79 5.77
CA ILE A 44 12.57 -3.33 5.60
C ILE A 44 12.20 -2.62 6.90
N ARG A 45 12.82 -1.45 7.14
CA ARG A 45 12.46 -0.63 8.31
C ARG A 45 11.42 0.43 7.99
N ARG A 46 11.28 0.83 6.72
CA ARG A 46 10.36 1.91 6.29
C ARG A 46 9.84 1.65 4.88
N ILE A 47 8.69 2.25 4.56
CA ILE A 47 8.07 2.21 3.22
C ILE A 47 9.01 2.69 2.10
N PRO A 48 9.82 3.77 2.25
CA PRO A 48 10.88 4.14 1.29
C PRO A 48 11.90 3.04 0.94
N GLU A 49 12.12 2.05 1.82
CA GLU A 49 13.02 0.92 1.56
C GLU A 49 12.33 -0.21 0.79
N LEU A 50 11.01 -0.14 0.64
CA LEU A 50 10.22 -1.10 -0.12
C LEU A 50 10.58 -1.00 -1.60
N ARG A 51 10.89 -2.14 -2.21
CA ARG A 51 11.21 -2.21 -3.66
C ARG A 51 9.94 -2.34 -4.48
N SER A 52 9.97 -1.86 -5.72
CA SER A 52 8.83 -1.94 -6.64
C SER A 52 8.27 -3.35 -6.84
N GLU A 53 9.14 -4.37 -6.79
CA GLU A 53 8.75 -5.79 -6.84
C GLU A 53 7.96 -6.24 -5.59
N GLN A 54 8.21 -5.59 -4.45
CA GLN A 54 7.54 -5.87 -3.17
C GLN A 54 6.24 -5.09 -3.02
N TYR A 55 5.97 -4.10 -3.86
CA TYR A 55 4.77 -3.26 -3.78
C TYR A 55 3.48 -4.09 -3.85
N GLY A 56 3.42 -5.09 -4.73
CA GLY A 56 2.25 -5.97 -4.83
C GLY A 56 1.99 -6.81 -3.58
N ALA A 57 3.04 -7.44 -3.07
CA ALA A 57 2.93 -8.26 -1.86
C ALA A 57 2.61 -7.41 -0.62
N PHE A 58 3.25 -6.25 -0.48
CA PHE A 58 3.03 -5.34 0.63
C PHE A 58 1.62 -4.75 0.62
N ALA A 59 1.16 -4.29 -0.54
CA ALA A 59 -0.19 -3.74 -0.71
C ALA A 59 -1.28 -4.77 -0.40
N THR A 60 -1.07 -6.03 -0.78
CA THR A 60 -2.00 -7.13 -0.46
C THR A 60 -2.17 -7.29 1.05
N GLU A 61 -1.08 -7.27 1.81
CA GLU A 61 -1.11 -7.40 3.26
C GLU A 61 -1.73 -6.16 3.91
N LEU A 62 -1.36 -4.96 3.44
CA LEU A 62 -1.88 -3.68 3.90
C LEU A 62 -3.41 -3.58 3.71
N ARG A 63 -3.91 -4.09 2.58
CA ARG A 63 -5.34 -4.25 2.33
C ARG A 63 -5.99 -5.19 3.34
N GLY A 64 -5.34 -6.31 3.67
CA GLY A 64 -5.82 -7.26 4.68
C GLY A 64 -5.91 -6.65 6.09
N LEU A 65 -5.04 -5.70 6.40
CA LEU A 65 -5.13 -4.90 7.62
C LEU A 65 -6.35 -3.97 7.58
N GLY A 66 -6.73 -3.48 6.40
CA GLY A 66 -7.93 -2.68 6.20
C GLY A 66 -7.65 -1.33 5.57
N ALA A 67 -6.45 -1.14 5.01
CA ALA A 67 -6.16 0.01 4.19
C ALA A 67 -6.86 -0.07 2.83
N ARG A 68 -7.17 1.08 2.22
CA ARG A 68 -7.86 1.12 0.94
C ARG A 68 -6.84 1.25 -0.18
N ILE A 69 -6.45 0.11 -0.74
CA ILE A 69 -5.51 -0.02 -1.86
C ILE A 69 -5.93 -1.12 -2.85
#